data_AF-K6YNZ1-F1
#
_entry.id   AF-K6YNZ1-F1
#
_cell.length_a   1.000
_cell.length_b   1.000
_cell.length_c   1.000
_cell.angle_alpha   90.00
_cell.angle_beta   90.00
_cell.angle_gamma   90.00
#
_symmetry.space_group_name_H-M   'P 1'
#
loop_
_entity.id
_entity.type
_entity.pdbx_description
1 polymer ?
#
loop_
_entity_poly.entity_id
_entity_poly.type
_entity_poly.pdbx_seq_one_letter_code
_entity_poly.pdbx_strand_id
1 'polypeptide(L)'
;MEELANLTTILFNQGNLEEALEQLQYMSEKLDTATKAEFEYIDVYYTEHLFWKGTKEGIERGWPLVPDNLKKLYLDFHGKPPRVVV
;
A
#
# COMPACT_ATOMS: atom_id res chain seq x y z
N MET A 1 4.64 9.52 3.93
CA MET A 1 4.05 8.51 3.05
C MET A 1 4.64 7.13 3.31
N GLU A 2 5.97 6.99 3.35
CA GLU A 2 6.65 5.74 3.67
C GLU A 2 6.20 5.12 5.01
N GLU A 3 6.19 5.92 6.09
CA GLU A 3 5.81 5.44 7.43
C GLU A 3 4.40 4.86 7.47
N LEU A 4 3.46 5.49 6.76
CA LEU A 4 2.08 5.00 6.67
C LEU A 4 2.03 3.69 5.87
N ALA A 5 2.72 3.59 4.73
CA ALA A 5 2.79 2.35 3.96
C ALA A 5 3.42 1.18 4.75
N ASN A 6 4.48 1.48 5.51
CA ASN A 6 5.13 0.52 6.41
C ASN A 6 4.17 0.07 7.51
N LEU A 7 3.42 1.00 8.12
CA LEU A 7 2.41 0.70 9.13
C LEU A 7 1.30 -0.18 8.57
N THR A 8 0.75 0.16 7.40
CA THR A 8 -0.26 -0.66 6.72
C THR A 8 0.25 -2.09 6.50
N THR A 9 1.51 -2.24 6.12
CA THR A 9 2.16 -3.55 5.94
C THR A 9 2.32 -4.31 7.25
N ILE A 10 2.69 -3.63 8.34
CA ILE A 10 2.80 -4.22 9.68
C ILE A 10 1.42 -4.74 10.13
N LEU A 11 0.36 -3.98 9.90
CA LEU A 11 -1.01 -4.36 10.24
C LEU A 11 -1.45 -5.62 9.46
N PHE A 12 -1.14 -5.71 8.16
CA PHE A 12 -1.37 -6.93 7.39
C PHE A 12 -0.62 -8.13 7.95
N ASN A 13 0.67 -7.96 8.30
CA ASN A 13 1.48 -9.03 8.90
C ASN A 13 0.87 -9.52 10.23
N GLN A 14 0.35 -8.60 11.04
CA GLN A 14 -0.28 -8.90 12.33
C GLN A 14 -1.72 -9.41 12.20
N GLY A 15 -2.35 -9.25 11.04
CA GLY A 15 -3.76 -9.60 10.82
C GLY A 15 -4.76 -8.57 11.35
N ASN A 16 -4.32 -7.36 11.67
CA ASN A 16 -5.20 -6.26 12.05
C ASN A 16 -5.79 -5.60 10.80
N LEU A 17 -6.78 -6.26 10.18
CA LEU A 17 -7.29 -5.86 8.87
C LEU A 17 -8.20 -4.64 8.92
N GLU A 18 -8.88 -4.38 10.04
CA GLU A 18 -9.76 -3.21 10.19
C GLU A 18 -8.96 -1.91 10.07
N GLU A 19 -7.91 -1.76 10.89
CA GLU A 19 -7.05 -0.58 10.85
C GLU A 19 -6.28 -0.47 9.53
N ALA A 20 -5.86 -1.60 8.93
CA ALA A 20 -5.20 -1.58 7.63
C ALA A 20 -6.14 -1.11 6.51
N LEU A 21 -7.42 -1.49 6.56
CA LEU A 21 -8.44 -1.04 5.62
C LEU A 21 -8.71 0.46 5.75
N GLU A 22 -8.79 0.98 6.98
CA GLU A 22 -8.93 2.42 7.20
C GLU A 22 -7.78 3.22 6.57
N GLN A 23 -6.54 2.71 6.70
CA GLN A 23 -5.37 3.36 6.10
C GLN A 23 -5.38 3.29 4.57
N LEU A 24 -5.77 2.14 3.99
CA LEU A 24 -5.93 2.00 2.54
C LEU A 24 -7.03 2.92 2.00
N GLN A 25 -8.16 3.00 2.70
CA GLN A 25 -9.29 3.87 2.35
C GLN A 25 -8.85 5.34 2.35
N TYR A 26 -8.20 5.79 3.43
CA TYR A 26 -7.65 7.13 3.53
C TYR A 26 -6.70 7.46 2.36
N MET A 27 -5.78 6.54 2.03
CA MET A 27 -4.82 6.77 0.95
C MET A 27 -5.45 6.76 -0.44
N SER A 28 -6.46 5.92 -0.66
CA SER A 28 -7.24 5.91 -1.91
C SER A 28 -7.98 7.23 -2.11
N GLU A 29 -8.69 7.71 -1.09
CA GLU A 29 -9.42 8.98 -1.15
C GLU A 29 -8.46 10.17 -1.28
N LYS A 30 -7.31 10.11 -0.60
CA LYS A 30 -6.27 11.13 -0.71
C LYS A 30 -5.68 11.19 -2.12
N LEU A 31 -5.51 10.05 -2.78
CA LEU A 31 -5.01 10.00 -4.15
C LEU A 31 -5.96 10.69 -5.14
N ASP A 32 -7.26 10.44 -5.02
CA ASP A 32 -8.27 11.00 -5.92
C ASP A 32 -8.38 12.53 -5.83
N THR A 33 -7.98 13.10 -4.69
CA THR A 33 -8.02 14.54 -4.41
C THR A 33 -6.64 15.19 -4.33
N ALA A 34 -5.57 14.44 -4.65
CA ALA A 34 -4.20 14.89 -4.48
C ALA A 34 -3.88 16.08 -5.40
N THR A 35 -3.19 17.08 -4.84
CA THR A 35 -2.46 18.03 -5.68
C THR A 35 -1.35 17.30 -6.45
N LYS A 36 -0.82 17.92 -7.51
CA LYS A 36 0.28 17.32 -8.28
C LYS A 36 1.47 16.89 -7.40
N ALA A 37 1.88 17.75 -6.47
CA ALA A 37 2.98 17.46 -5.57
C ALA A 37 2.66 16.26 -4.66
N GLU A 38 1.47 16.22 -4.07
CA GLU A 38 1.04 15.10 -3.23
C GLU A 38 0.96 13.79 -4.03
N PHE A 39 0.45 13.83 -5.27
CA PHE A 39 0.42 12.68 -6.15
C PHE A 39 1.83 12.11 -6.36
N GLU A 40 2.82 12.96 -6.69
CA GLU A 40 4.21 12.55 -6.86
C GLU A 40 4.78 11.89 -5.59
N TYR A 41 4.42 12.40 -4.40
CA TYR A 41 4.81 11.78 -3.13
C TYR A 41 4.14 10.41 -2.90
N ILE A 42 2.88 10.25 -3.28
CA ILE A 42 2.15 8.97 -3.14
C ILE A 42 2.71 7.96 -4.13
N ASP A 43 2.79 8.33 -5.40
CA ASP A 43 3.24 7.50 -6.52
C ASP A 43 4.63 6.91 -6.29
N VAL A 44 5.54 7.69 -5.70
CA VAL A 44 6.89 7.20 -5.36
C VAL A 44 6.91 6.55 -3.98
N TYR A 45 6.74 7.34 -2.91
CA TYR A 45 7.12 6.90 -1.55
C TYR A 45 6.11 5.97 -0.91
N TYR A 46 4.81 6.17 -1.13
CA TYR A 46 3.81 5.23 -0.59
C TYR A 46 3.88 3.90 -1.34
N THR A 47 3.93 3.96 -2.67
CA THR A 47 3.96 2.79 -3.54
C THR A 47 5.21 1.95 -3.37
N GLU A 48 6.39 2.57 -3.26
CA GLU A 48 7.66 1.87 -3.03
C GLU A 48 7.63 1.06 -1.73
N HIS A 49 7.04 1.62 -0.67
CA HIS A 49 7.07 1.04 0.68
C HIS A 49 5.91 0.10 0.99
N LEU A 50 4.81 0.14 0.24
CA LEU A 50 3.67 -0.76 0.48
C LEU A 50 4.12 -2.22 0.26
N PHE A 51 3.81 -3.11 1.21
CA PHE A 51 4.32 -4.48 1.30
C PHE A 51 5.83 -4.64 1.52
N TRP A 52 6.58 -3.58 1.81
CA TRP A 52 7.98 -3.73 2.20
C TRP A 52 8.08 -4.49 3.53
N LYS A 53 8.89 -5.56 3.54
CA LYS A 53 8.96 -6.55 4.64
C LYS A 53 7.61 -7.23 4.95
N GLY A 54 6.71 -7.30 3.98
CA GLY A 54 5.50 -8.10 4.07
C GLY A 54 5.83 -9.59 4.17
N THR A 55 5.21 -10.29 5.13
CA THR A 55 5.27 -11.76 5.18
C THR A 55 4.38 -12.35 4.08
N LYS A 56 4.53 -13.65 3.82
CA LYS A 56 3.65 -14.34 2.86
C LYS A 56 2.18 -14.17 3.25
N GLU A 57 1.86 -14.41 4.52
CA GLU A 57 0.50 -14.32 5.06
C GLU A 57 0.00 -12.88 5.09
N GLY A 58 0.87 -11.90 5.31
CA GLY A 58 0.53 -10.48 5.26
C GLY A 58 0.17 -10.05 3.84
N ILE A 59 0.97 -10.46 2.85
CA ILE A 59 0.70 -10.19 1.43
C ILE A 59 -0.60 -10.86 0.97
N GLU A 60 -0.81 -12.13 1.32
CA GLU A 60 -2.02 -12.88 0.96
C GLU A 60 -3.28 -12.25 1.57
N ARG A 61 -3.19 -11.70 2.79
CA ARG A 61 -4.28 -10.95 3.44
C ARG A 61 -4.49 -9.56 2.84
N GLY A 62 -3.41 -8.82 2.62
CA GLY A 62 -3.47 -7.41 2.26
C GLY A 62 -3.70 -7.14 0.78
N TRP A 63 -3.06 -7.89 -0.12
CA TRP A 63 -3.12 -7.60 -1.57
C TRP A 63 -4.54 -7.60 -2.16
N PRO A 64 -5.44 -8.53 -1.79
CA PRO A 64 -6.83 -8.50 -2.24
C PRO A 64 -7.59 -7.25 -1.76
N LEU A 65 -7.17 -6.65 -0.64
CA LEU A 65 -7.83 -5.50 -0.02
C LEU A 65 -7.38 -4.15 -0.58
N VAL A 66 -6.25 -4.09 -1.29
CA VAL A 66 -5.75 -2.84 -1.87
C VAL A 66 -6.73 -2.32 -2.93
N PRO A 67 -7.23 -1.07 -2.79
CA PRO A 67 -8.09 -0.40 -3.76
C PRO A 67 -7.47 -0.32 -5.17
N ASP A 68 -8.30 -0.29 -6.20
CA ASP A 68 -7.85 -0.39 -7.59
C ASP A 68 -6.92 0.75 -8.04
N ASN A 69 -7.14 1.98 -7.56
CA ASN A 69 -6.29 3.13 -7.87
C ASN A 69 -4.88 2.99 -7.25
N LEU A 70 -4.78 2.54 -5.99
CA LEU A 70 -3.51 2.24 -5.32
C LEU A 70 -2.84 1.00 -5.90
N LYS A 71 -3.61 -0.04 -6.23
CA LYS A 71 -3.14 -1.25 -6.90
C LYS A 71 -2.55 -0.93 -8.28
N LYS A 72 -3.15 0.01 -9.01
CA LYS A 72 -2.61 0.52 -10.27
C LYS A 72 -1.26 1.19 -10.07
N LEU A 73 -1.12 2.14 -9.13
CA LEU A 73 0.17 2.77 -8.82
C LEU A 73 1.22 1.71 -8.47
N TYR A 74 0.86 0.76 -7.60
CA TYR A 74 1.74 -0.34 -7.20
C TYR A 74 2.28 -1.14 -8.39
N LEU A 75 1.39 -1.53 -9.30
CA LEU A 75 1.78 -2.30 -10.47
C LEU A 75 2.57 -1.45 -11.48
N ASP A 76 2.23 -0.18 -11.65
CA ASP A 76 2.94 0.73 -12.54
C ASP A 76 4.37 1.00 -12.04
N PHE A 77 4.59 1.05 -10.72
CA PHE A 77 5.91 1.22 -10.09
C PHE A 77 6.74 -0.07 -10.06
N HIS A 78 6.16 -1.19 -9.57
CA HIS A 78 6.90 -2.44 -9.33
C HIS A 78 6.88 -3.41 -10.53
N GLY A 79 5.95 -3.22 -11.48
CA GLY A 79 5.74 -4.08 -12.64
C GLY A 79 5.08 -5.43 -12.35
N LYS A 80 4.78 -5.74 -11.08
CA LYS A 80 4.21 -7.03 -10.66
C LYS A 80 3.57 -6.94 -9.26
N PRO A 81 2.67 -7.89 -8.90
CA PRO A 81 2.13 -7.99 -7.55
C PRO A 81 3.21 -8.18 -6.47
N PRO A 82 2.91 -7.82 -5.20
CA PRO A 82 3.83 -8.00 -4.09
C PRO A 82 4.22 -9.48 -3.92
N ARG A 83 5.47 -9.70 -3.51
CA ARG A 83 6.02 -11.01 -3.19
C ARG A 83 6.94 -10.89 -1.98
N VAL A 84 7.14 -11.99 -1.26
CA VAL A 84 8.17 -12.04 -0.22
C VAL A 84 9.53 -11.79 -0.88
N VAL A 85 10.24 -10.79 -0.40
CA VAL A 85 11.63 -10.53 -0.78
C VAL A 85 12.50 -11.33 0.17
N VAL A 86 13.06 -12.43 -0.35
CA VAL A 86 14.02 -13.30 0.34
C VAL A 86 15.42 -12.72 0.29
#